data_AF-A0A7C2UM20-F1
#
_entry.id   AF-A0A7C2UM20-F1
#
_cell.length_a   1.000
_cell.length_b   1.000
_cell.length_c   1.000
_cell.angle_alpha   90.00
_cell.angle_beta   90.00
_cell.angle_gamma   90.00
#
_symmetry.space_group_name_H-M   'P 1'
#
loop_
_entity.id
_entity.type
_entity.pdbx_description
1 polymer ?
#
loop_
_entity_poly.entity_id
_entity_poly.type
_entity_poly.pdbx_seq_one_letter_code
_entity_poly.pdbx_strand_id
1 'polypeptide(L)'
;MKTTHSAPCPLCGTAAQYYPVDRGRRKHFLCASCTQFQISLTAEQVLASTDAQSRAGLAERARAHPQGETLVITLRSAAQKGNPNAVQHEYAENSRLPG
;
A
#
# COMPACT_ATOMS: atom_id res chain seq x y z
N MET A 1 -19.41 10.55 -3.19
CA MET A 1 -19.21 9.09 -3.18
C MET A 1 -17.81 8.82 -3.69
N LYS A 2 -16.99 8.05 -2.96
CA LYS A 2 -15.67 7.62 -3.48
C LYS A 2 -15.93 6.49 -4.48
N THR A 3 -15.42 6.61 -5.70
CA THR A 3 -15.52 5.53 -6.68
C THR A 3 -14.56 4.42 -6.28
N THR A 4 -15.10 3.28 -5.88
CA THR A 4 -14.33 2.06 -5.59
C THR A 4 -14.24 1.19 -6.83
N HIS A 5 -13.08 0.57 -7.01
CA HIS A 5 -12.75 -0.32 -8.11
C HIS A 5 -12.32 -1.68 -7.54
N SER A 6 -12.63 -2.77 -8.25
CA SER A 6 -12.19 -4.11 -7.87
C SER A 6 -10.84 -4.43 -8.52
N ALA A 7 -9.89 -4.93 -7.75
CA ALA A 7 -8.58 -5.38 -8.24
C ALA A 7 -7.98 -6.44 -7.30
N PRO A 8 -7.04 -7.27 -7.78
CA PRO A 8 -6.26 -8.13 -6.89
C PRO A 8 -5.44 -7.28 -5.91
N CYS A 9 -5.35 -7.72 -4.66
CA CYS A 9 -4.56 -7.10 -3.62
C CYS A 9 -3.06 -7.18 -4.00
N PRO A 10 -2.32 -6.06 -4.05
CA PRO A 10 -0.90 -6.08 -4.39
C PRO A 10 -0.02 -6.78 -3.34
N LEU A 11 -0.56 -7.14 -2.16
CA LEU A 11 0.20 -7.81 -1.09
C LEU A 11 -0.02 -9.34 -1.04
N CYS A 12 -1.24 -9.80 -1.31
CA CYS A 12 -1.58 -11.23 -1.20
C CYS A 12 -2.25 -11.82 -2.44
N GLY A 13 -2.58 -11.01 -3.45
CA GLY A 13 -3.24 -11.45 -4.68
C GLY A 13 -4.74 -11.74 -4.56
N THR A 14 -5.33 -11.76 -3.36
CA THR A 14 -6.77 -11.99 -3.19
C THR A 14 -7.59 -10.83 -3.72
N ALA A 15 -8.87 -11.05 -4.03
CA ALA A 15 -9.77 -9.98 -4.41
C ALA A 15 -9.81 -8.87 -3.34
N ALA A 16 -9.69 -7.62 -3.79
CA ALA A 16 -9.75 -6.43 -2.96
C ALA A 16 -10.50 -5.32 -3.69
N GLN A 17 -10.88 -4.30 -2.93
CA GLN A 17 -11.37 -3.05 -3.49
C GLN A 17 -10.32 -1.97 -3.29
N TYR A 18 -10.24 -1.01 -4.19
CA TYR A 18 -9.44 0.19 -3.97
C TYR A 18 -10.17 1.44 -4.45
N TYR A 19 -9.77 2.58 -3.91
CA TYR A 19 -10.14 3.87 -4.44
C TYR A 19 -8.90 4.78 -4.53
N PRO A 20 -8.81 5.65 -5.54
CA PRO A 20 -7.71 6.59 -5.66
C PRO A 20 -7.78 7.64 -4.55
N VAL A 21 -6.62 7.97 -3.97
CA VAL A 21 -6.43 9.04 -2.98
C VAL A 21 -5.20 9.86 -3.37
N ASP A 22 -4.93 10.97 -2.66
CA ASP A 22 -3.79 11.85 -2.96
C ASP A 22 -3.78 12.32 -4.43
N ARG A 23 -4.93 12.81 -4.91
CA ARG A 23 -5.14 13.22 -6.32
C ARG A 23 -4.80 12.10 -7.32
N GLY A 24 -5.03 10.84 -6.95
CA GLY A 24 -4.77 9.66 -7.77
C GLY A 24 -3.32 9.18 -7.75
N ARG A 25 -2.43 9.78 -6.95
CA ARG A 25 -1.04 9.32 -6.81
C ARG A 25 -0.90 8.08 -5.94
N ARG A 26 -1.90 7.83 -5.09
CA ARG A 26 -1.98 6.67 -4.22
C ARG A 26 -3.31 5.96 -4.42
N LYS A 27 -3.34 4.68 -4.11
CA LYS A 27 -4.55 3.87 -3.99
C LYS A 27 -4.71 3.47 -2.54
N HIS A 28 -5.91 3.64 -2.00
CA HIS A 28 -6.30 3.06 -0.74
C HIS A 28 -6.97 1.71 -1.02
N PHE A 29 -6.36 0.63 -0.58
CA PHE A 29 -6.89 -0.72 -0.72
C PHE A 29 -7.63 -1.16 0.53
N LEU A 30 -8.72 -1.89 0.32
CA LEU A 30 -9.53 -2.59 1.31
C LEU A 30 -9.49 -4.07 0.95
N CYS A 31 -8.68 -4.83 1.68
CA CYS A 31 -8.50 -6.27 1.48
C CYS A 31 -9.01 -7.03 2.70
N ALA A 32 -9.85 -8.05 2.49
CA ALA A 32 -10.35 -8.89 3.58
C ALA A 32 -9.22 -9.67 4.29
N SER A 33 -8.15 -10.01 3.57
CA SER A 33 -7.01 -10.77 4.10
C SER A 33 -5.96 -9.87 4.73
N CYS A 34 -5.62 -8.74 4.09
CA CYS A 34 -4.52 -7.88 4.52
C CYS A 34 -4.96 -6.65 5.32
N THR A 35 -6.26 -6.41 5.47
CA THR A 35 -6.87 -5.17 5.97
C THR A 35 -6.72 -3.99 5.00
N GLN A 36 -6.64 -2.76 5.52
CA GLN A 36 -6.54 -1.53 4.75
C GLN A 36 -5.11 -1.01 4.68
N PHE A 37 -4.71 -0.47 3.54
CA PHE A 37 -3.40 0.16 3.35
C PHE A 37 -3.45 1.13 2.18
N GLN A 38 -2.53 2.09 2.16
CA GLN A 38 -2.29 2.94 0.99
C GLN A 38 -1.02 2.52 0.26
N ILE A 39 -1.02 2.61 -1.06
CA ILE A 39 0.15 2.33 -1.88
C ILE A 39 0.28 3.34 -3.01
N SER A 40 1.49 3.85 -3.26
CA SER A 40 1.73 4.69 -4.45
C SER A 40 1.68 3.85 -5.72
N LEU A 41 1.25 4.45 -6.83
CA LEU A 41 1.18 3.75 -8.12
C LEU A 41 2.52 3.11 -8.52
N THR A 42 3.61 3.80 -8.22
CA THR A 42 4.97 3.32 -8.51
C THR A 42 5.38 2.16 -7.61
N ALA A 43 5.00 2.18 -6.32
CA ALA A 43 5.27 1.06 -5.42
C ALA A 43 4.46 -0.18 -5.80
N GLU A 44 3.22 0.00 -6.26
CA GLU A 44 2.37 -1.08 -6.78
C GLU A 44 3.03 -1.78 -7.99
N GLN A 45 3.57 -1.01 -8.94
CA GLN A 45 4.29 -1.55 -10.10
C GLN A 45 5.52 -2.36 -9.70
N VAL A 46 6.27 -1.89 -8.69
CA VAL A 46 7.44 -2.62 -8.17
C VAL A 46 6.99 -3.91 -7.47
N LEU A 47 5.93 -3.87 -6.65
CA LEU A 47 5.42 -5.07 -5.96
C LEU A 47 4.89 -6.13 -6.93
N ALA A 48 4.35 -5.72 -8.07
CA ALA A 48 3.94 -6.64 -9.13
C ALA A 48 5.12 -7.48 -9.67
N SER A 49 6.34 -6.90 -9.66
CA SER A 49 7.57 -7.56 -10.11
C SER A 49 8.38 -8.19 -8.97
N THR A 50 7.92 -8.04 -7.72
CA THR A 50 8.60 -8.57 -6.53
C THR A 50 8.11 -10.00 -6.23
N ASP A 51 8.94 -10.81 -5.58
CA ASP A 51 8.57 -12.15 -5.13
C ASP A 51 7.44 -12.14 -4.07
N ALA A 52 6.78 -13.29 -3.91
CA ALA A 52 5.65 -13.43 -2.99
C ALA A 52 6.04 -13.30 -1.51
N GLN A 53 7.27 -13.65 -1.12
CA GLN A 53 7.73 -13.61 0.27
C GLN A 53 7.89 -12.17 0.74
N SER A 54 8.48 -11.31 -0.10
CA SER A 54 8.59 -9.87 0.15
C SER A 54 7.22 -9.21 0.31
N ARG A 55 6.24 -9.59 -0.53
CA ARG A 55 4.85 -9.10 -0.39
C ARG A 55 4.17 -9.59 0.88
N ALA A 56 4.41 -10.85 1.29
CA ALA A 56 3.86 -11.42 2.52
C ALA A 56 4.30 -10.64 3.76
N GLY A 57 5.55 -10.17 3.82
CA GLY A 57 6.02 -9.31 4.91
C GLY A 57 5.24 -7.99 5.03
N LEU A 58 4.86 -7.38 3.91
CA LEU A 58 4.00 -6.19 3.89
C LEU A 58 2.55 -6.51 4.26
N ALA A 59 2.03 -7.68 3.85
CA ALA A 59 0.70 -8.16 4.25
C ALA A 59 0.57 -8.37 5.76
N GLU A 60 1.61 -8.89 6.42
CA GLU A 60 1.67 -8.99 7.89
C GLU A 60 1.69 -7.60 8.54
N ARG A 61 2.51 -6.69 8.03
CA ARG A 61 2.59 -5.30 8.55
C ARG A 61 1.28 -4.54 8.41
N ALA A 62 0.56 -4.76 7.31
CA ALA A 62 -0.76 -4.17 7.10
C ALA A 62 -1.74 -4.71 8.14
N ARG A 63 -1.79 -6.02 8.36
CA ARG A 63 -2.63 -6.63 9.41
C ARG A 63 -2.29 -6.16 10.83
N ALA A 64 -1.01 -5.95 11.11
CA ALA A 64 -0.51 -5.52 12.40
C ALA A 64 -0.54 -3.99 12.59
N HIS A 65 -1.27 -3.25 11.76
CA HIS A 65 -1.30 -1.79 11.87
C HIS A 65 -1.82 -1.34 13.25
N PRO A 66 -1.21 -0.33 13.90
CA PRO A 66 -1.75 0.24 15.13
C PRO A 66 -3.16 0.81 14.93
N GLN A 67 -3.96 0.86 16.00
CA GLN A 67 -5.28 1.47 15.93
C GLN A 67 -5.18 2.94 15.55
N GLY A 68 -6.00 3.38 14.59
CA GLY A 68 -5.99 4.77 14.12
C GLY A 68 -4.90 5.09 13.09
N GLU A 69 -4.08 4.11 12.71
CA GLU A 69 -3.05 4.26 11.68
C GLU A 69 -3.33 3.35 10.49
N THR A 70 -2.79 3.72 9.33
CA THR A 70 -2.82 2.92 8.10
C THR A 70 -1.40 2.76 7.58
N LEU A 71 -1.08 1.55 7.12
CA LEU A 71 0.19 1.30 6.44
C LEU A 71 0.22 2.04 5.10
N VAL A 72 1.24 2.86 4.88
CA VAL A 72 1.49 3.55 3.62
C VAL A 72 2.73 2.95 2.99
N ILE A 73 2.60 2.52 1.74
CA ILE A 73 3.67 1.90 0.96
C ILE A 73 4.06 2.82 -0.19
N THR A 74 5.32 3.25 -0.23
CA THR A 74 5.85 4.13 -1.27
C THR A 74 7.20 3.61 -1.77
N LEU A 75 7.70 4.15 -2.88
CA LEU A 75 9.10 3.92 -3.24
C LEU A 75 10.04 4.83 -2.45
N ARG A 76 11.29 4.36 -2.25
CA ARG A 76 12.37 5.24 -1.84
C ARG A 76 12.49 6.39 -2.82
N SER A 77 12.59 7.60 -2.28
CA SER A 77 13.06 8.73 -3.08
C SER A 77 14.54 8.55 -3.39
N ALA A 78 14.99 9.02 -4.56
CA ALA A 78 16.38 8.95 -4.99
C ALA A 78 17.37 9.64 -4.04
N ALA A 79 16.89 10.50 -3.13
CA ALA A 79 17.67 11.16 -2.09
C ALA A 79 18.05 10.24 -0.91
N GLN A 80 17.47 9.03 -0.81
CA GLN A 80 17.76 8.10 0.28
C GLN A 80 18.83 7.08 -0.12
N LYS A 81 19.85 6.87 0.73
CA LYS A 81 20.89 5.84 0.51
C LYS A 81 20.26 4.44 0.42
N GLY A 82 20.46 3.72 -0.68
CA GLY A 82 20.00 2.33 -0.87
C GLY A 82 19.51 2.05 -2.28
N ASN A 83 18.81 0.93 -2.48
CA ASN A 83 18.19 0.60 -3.77
C ASN A 83 17.00 1.56 -4.04
N PRO A 84 17.02 2.37 -5.11
CA PRO A 84 15.92 3.31 -5.43
C PRO A 84 14.63 2.59 -5.81
N ASN A 85 14.72 1.32 -6.22
CA ASN A 85 13.57 0.48 -6.53
C ASN A 85 13.06 -0.30 -5.30
N ALA A 86 13.60 -0.05 -4.11
CA ALA A 86 13.07 -0.66 -2.90
C ALA A 86 11.80 0.07 -2.45
N VAL A 87 10.77 -0.70 -2.15
CA VAL A 87 9.58 -0.22 -1.45
C VAL A 87 9.93 0.13 0.00
N GLN A 88 9.31 1.17 0.51
CA GLN A 88 9.30 1.56 1.91
C GLN A 88 7.89 1.49 2.44
N HIS A 89 7.80 1.37 3.75
CA HIS A 89 6.54 1.41 4.45
C HIS A 89 6.66 2.29 5.69
N GLU A 90 5.60 3.01 5.99
CA GLU A 90 5.42 3.79 7.20
C GLU A 90 3.98 3.62 7.72
N TYR A 91 3.78 3.85 9.00
CA TYR A 91 2.43 3.99 9.55
C TYR A 91 2.11 5.48 9.60
N ALA A 92 0.94 5.84 9.08
CA ALA A 92 0.45 7.20 9.11
C ALA A 92 -0.90 7.26 9.80
N GLU A 93 -1.07 8.26 10.66
CA GLU A 93 -2.35 8.54 11.31
C GLU A 93 -3.44 8.75 10.26
N ASN A 94 -4.60 8.13 10.45
CA ASN A 94 -5.73 8.21 9.52
C ASN A 94 -6.21 9.66 9.31
N SER A 95 -6.03 10.53 10.32
CA SER A 95 -6.34 11.97 10.26
C SER A 95 -5.42 12.76 9.33
N ARG A 96 -4.19 12.28 9.09
CA ARG A 96 -3.20 12.92 8.22
C ARG A 96 -3.25 12.41 6.79
N LEU A 97 -3.95 11.30 6.56
CA LEU A 97 -4.02 10.69 5.24
C LEU A 97 -5.06 11.39 4.37
N PRO A 98 -4.71 11.74 3.12
CA PRO A 98 -5.68 12.28 2.18
C PRO A 98 -6.76 11.22 1.91
N GLY A 99 -8.01 11.65 2.03
CA GLY A 99 -9.21 10.86 1.78
C GLY A 99 -9.54 10.68 0.31
#